data_AF-A0A8J6MPT8-F1
#
_entry.id   AF-A0A8J6MPT8-F1
#
_cell.length_a   1.000
_cell.length_b   1.000
_cell.length_c   1.000
_cell.angle_alpha   90.00
_cell.angle_beta   90.00
_cell.angle_gamma   90.00
#
_symmetry.space_group_name_H-M   'P 1'
#
loop_
_entity.id
_entity.type
_entity.pdbx_description
1 polymer ?
#
loop_
_entity_poly.entity_id
_entity_poly.type
_entity_poly.pdbx_seq_one_letter_code
_entity_poly.pdbx_strand_id
1 'polypeptide(L)'
;MKINPLAGRPATAAQLIDVSKLITAYFMNRPDTHIPSQRIAFGTSGHRGSAFDTSFNEWHVLAMTQAVCLYRKLNKINGPLFLGMDT
;
A
#
# COMPACT_ATOMS: atom_id res chain seq x y z
N MET A 1 -19.92 -10.20 20.60
CA MET A 1 -19.41 -9.19 19.65
C MET A 1 -19.30 -7.87 20.41
N LYS A 2 -18.09 -7.34 20.65
CA LYS A 2 -17.93 -6.06 21.36
C LYS A 2 -18.01 -4.94 20.32
N ILE A 3 -19.17 -4.30 20.21
CA ILE A 3 -19.42 -3.25 19.22
C ILE A 3 -18.92 -1.93 19.79
N ASN A 4 -18.20 -1.14 18.99
CA ASN A 4 -17.72 0.18 19.38
C ASN A 4 -18.93 1.09 19.71
N PRO A 5 -18.94 1.85 20.83
CA PRO A 5 -20.03 2.75 21.18
C PRO A 5 -20.38 3.80 20.10
N LEU A 6 -19.45 4.10 19.20
CA LEU A 6 -19.63 5.05 18.08
C LEU A 6 -19.98 4.36 16.75
N ALA A 7 -20.24 3.05 16.74
CA ALA A 7 -20.64 2.35 15.51
C ALA A 7 -21.91 2.99 14.90
N GLY A 8 -21.87 3.27 13.60
CA GLY A 8 -22.97 3.92 12.87
C GLY A 8 -23.09 5.43 13.08
N ARG A 9 -22.21 6.07 13.87
CA ARG A 9 -22.18 7.52 14.05
C ARG A 9 -21.14 8.16 13.11
N PRO A 10 -21.29 9.45 12.73
CA PRO A 10 -20.27 10.17 11.98
C PRO A 10 -18.91 10.13 12.68
N ALA A 11 -17.84 10.05 11.89
CA ALA A 11 -16.48 10.14 12.41
C ALA A 11 -16.23 11.50 13.07
N THR A 12 -15.57 11.47 14.22
CA THR A 12 -15.09 12.67 14.91
C THR A 12 -13.75 13.11 14.34
N ALA A 13 -13.39 14.39 14.50
CA ALA A 13 -12.12 14.93 14.02
C ALA A 13 -10.89 14.16 14.57
N ALA A 14 -10.96 13.66 15.80
CA ALA A 14 -9.90 12.90 16.44
C ALA A 14 -9.66 11.50 15.82
N GLN A 15 -10.60 11.00 15.01
CA GLN A 15 -10.47 9.72 14.31
C GLN A 15 -9.88 9.88 12.90
N LEU A 16 -9.77 11.12 12.40
CA LEU A 16 -9.27 11.39 11.06
C LEU A 16 -7.74 11.32 11.04
N ILE A 17 -7.20 10.75 9.97
CA ILE A 17 -5.77 10.75 9.72
C ILE A 17 -5.29 12.12 9.23
N ASP A 18 -4.01 12.39 9.45
CA ASP A 18 -3.31 13.50 8.80
C ASP A 18 -2.76 13.01 7.46
N VAL A 19 -3.45 13.36 6.37
CA VAL A 19 -3.13 12.90 5.01
C VAL A 19 -1.75 13.38 4.57
N SER A 20 -1.37 14.62 4.90
CA SER A 20 -0.06 15.17 4.55
C SER A 20 1.08 14.40 5.21
N LYS A 21 0.90 14.00 6.48
CA LYS A 21 1.87 13.12 7.16
C LYS A 21 1.92 11.73 6.55
N LEU A 22 0.78 11.17 6.15
CA LEU A 22 0.75 9.85 5.51
C LEU A 22 1.52 9.86 4.18
N ILE A 23 1.30 10.88 3.35
CA ILE A 23 2.02 11.06 2.09
C ILE A 23 3.52 11.26 2.36
N THR A 24 3.88 12.08 3.35
CA THR A 24 5.28 12.27 3.73
C THR A 24 5.93 10.96 4.14
N ALA A 25 5.27 10.15 4.97
CA ALA A 25 5.76 8.84 5.38
C ALA A 25 5.94 7.88 4.19
N TYR A 26 5.08 7.95 3.16
CA TYR A 26 5.20 7.12 1.97
C TYR A 26 6.53 7.33 1.24
N PHE A 27 6.99 8.57 1.13
CA PHE A 27 8.25 8.92 0.47
C PHE A 27 9.46 8.83 1.39
N MET A 28 9.32 9.19 2.66
CA MET A 28 10.47 9.30 3.57
C MET A 28 10.84 7.97 4.24
N ASN A 29 9.87 7.11 4.51
CA ASN A 29 10.16 5.83 5.15
C ASN A 29 10.59 4.80 4.10
N ARG A 30 11.65 4.06 4.41
CA ARG A 30 12.16 2.98 3.57
C ARG A 30 12.04 1.65 4.32
N PRO A 31 11.42 0.61 3.72
CA PRO A 31 11.30 -0.69 4.36
C PRO A 31 12.65 -1.37 4.54
N ASP A 32 12.83 -1.97 5.71
CA ASP A 32 13.91 -2.90 6.02
C ASP A 32 13.45 -4.34 5.73
N THR A 33 14.10 -4.98 4.77
CA THR A 33 13.79 -6.35 4.36
C THR A 33 14.08 -7.39 5.45
N HIS A 34 14.83 -7.05 6.50
CA HIS A 34 15.02 -7.96 7.63
C HIS A 34 13.77 -8.02 8.53
N ILE A 35 12.90 -7.02 8.48
CA ILE A 35 11.66 -6.96 9.26
C ILE A 35 10.51 -7.58 8.44
N PRO A 36 9.95 -8.73 8.84
CA PRO A 36 8.94 -9.42 8.03
C PRO A 36 7.68 -8.60 7.71
N SER A 37 7.24 -7.74 8.64
CA SER A 37 6.05 -6.89 8.47
C SER A 37 6.25 -5.74 7.46
N GLN A 38 7.49 -5.42 7.10
CA GLN A 38 7.83 -4.39 6.11
C GLN A 38 8.13 -4.99 4.73
N ARG A 39 7.96 -6.31 4.55
CA ARG A 39 8.17 -6.95 3.25
C ARG A 39 6.90 -6.87 2.41
N ILE A 40 7.10 -6.96 1.09
CA ILE A 40 5.99 -7.17 0.16
C ILE A 40 5.38 -8.55 0.42
N ALA A 41 4.08 -8.56 0.68
CA ALA A 41 3.24 -9.75 0.68
C ALA A 41 2.16 -9.59 -0.39
N PHE A 42 2.35 -10.24 -1.55
CA PHE A 42 1.48 -10.10 -2.72
C PHE A 42 0.54 -11.32 -2.81
N GLY A 43 -0.66 -11.20 -2.26
CA GLY A 43 -1.67 -12.27 -2.21
C GLY A 43 -2.73 -12.17 -3.32
N THR A 44 -3.86 -12.84 -3.12
CA THR A 44 -5.01 -12.82 -4.06
C THR A 44 -5.56 -11.42 -4.31
N SER A 45 -5.44 -10.51 -3.33
CA SER A 45 -5.85 -9.10 -3.43
C SER A 45 -4.67 -8.13 -3.57
N GLY A 46 -3.53 -8.62 -4.07
CA GLY A 46 -2.29 -7.84 -4.17
C GLY A 46 -1.59 -7.65 -2.83
N HIS A 47 -0.80 -6.59 -2.74
CA HIS A 47 -0.15 -6.16 -1.50
C HIS A 47 -0.87 -4.96 -0.89
N ARG A 48 -0.99 -4.96 0.44
CA ARG A 48 -1.65 -3.91 1.22
C ARG A 48 -0.81 -3.60 2.45
N GLY A 49 -0.88 -2.36 2.91
CA GLY A 49 -0.19 -1.88 4.09
C GLY A 49 -0.47 -0.41 4.33
N SER A 50 0.31 0.20 5.21
CA SER A 50 0.26 1.62 5.53
C SER A 50 1.66 2.20 5.53
N ALA A 51 1.79 3.44 5.04
CA ALA A 51 3.07 4.15 5.06
C ALA A 51 3.57 4.42 6.48
N PHE A 52 2.67 4.60 7.45
CA PHE A 52 3.02 4.77 8.86
C PHE A 52 3.65 3.52 9.47
N ASP A 53 3.22 2.34 9.03
CA ASP A 53 3.76 1.05 9.48
C ASP A 53 4.99 0.62 8.67
N THR A 54 5.42 1.44 7.73
CA THR A 54 6.49 1.13 6.75
C THR A 54 6.20 -0.17 5.98
N SER A 55 4.92 -0.44 5.69
CA SER A 55 4.46 -1.62 4.96
C SER A 55 3.80 -1.28 3.62
N PHE A 56 3.73 0.01 3.26
CA PHE A 56 3.29 0.49 1.95
C PHE A 56 3.90 1.87 1.68
N ASN A 57 5.02 1.87 0.98
CA ASN A 57 5.90 3.03 0.75
C ASN A 57 6.43 2.99 -0.68
N GLU A 58 7.09 4.05 -1.14
CA GLU A 58 7.59 4.16 -2.52
C GLU A 58 8.36 2.92 -2.98
N TRP A 59 9.28 2.44 -2.14
CA TRP A 59 10.09 1.26 -2.42
C TRP A 59 9.27 -0.02 -2.67
N HIS A 60 8.13 -0.18 -2.00
CA HIS A 60 7.23 -1.31 -2.25
C HIS A 60 6.61 -1.21 -3.64
N VAL A 61 6.08 -0.03 -4.01
CA VAL A 61 5.41 0.20 -5.29
C VAL A 61 6.40 0.08 -6.44
N LEU A 62 7.62 0.63 -6.30
CA LEU A 62 8.69 0.50 -7.30
C LEU A 62 9.06 -0.97 -7.53
N ALA A 63 9.29 -1.73 -6.47
CA ALA A 63 9.66 -3.14 -6.58
C ALA A 63 8.55 -4.00 -7.19
N MET A 64 7.29 -3.80 -6.78
CA MET A 64 6.14 -4.50 -7.37
C MET A 64 5.94 -4.15 -8.84
N THR A 65 6.06 -2.86 -9.19
CA THR A 65 5.95 -2.38 -10.58
C THR A 65 7.01 -3.05 -11.45
N GLN A 66 8.26 -3.05 -10.99
CA GLN A 66 9.35 -3.70 -11.72
C GLN A 66 9.12 -5.21 -11.89
N ALA A 67 8.61 -5.89 -10.85
CA ALA A 67 8.27 -7.30 -10.95
C ALA A 67 7.19 -7.57 -12.01
N VAL A 68 6.15 -6.72 -12.10
CA VAL A 68 5.12 -6.80 -13.14
C VAL A 68 5.72 -6.55 -14.53
N CYS A 69 6.59 -5.55 -14.69
CA CYS A 69 7.29 -5.29 -15.96
C CYS A 69 8.09 -6.51 -16.43
N LEU A 70 8.86 -7.13 -15.53
CA LEU A 70 9.64 -8.33 -15.82
C LEU A 70 8.73 -9.51 -16.18
N TYR A 71 7.66 -9.73 -15.43
CA TYR A 71 6.69 -10.79 -15.72
C TYR A 71 6.05 -10.62 -17.10
N ARG A 72 5.61 -9.41 -17.45
CA ARG A 72 5.04 -9.12 -18.78
C ARG A 72 6.04 -9.40 -19.90
N LYS A 73 7.30 -8.99 -19.72
CA LYS A 73 8.39 -9.25 -20.69
C LYS A 73 8.61 -10.75 -20.89
N LEU A 74 8.71 -11.52 -19.80
CA LEU A 74 8.89 -12.98 -19.85
C LEU A 74 7.75 -13.69 -20.58
N ASN A 75 6.52 -13.19 -20.40
CA ASN A 75 5.32 -13.74 -21.04
C ASN A 75 4.97 -13.09 -22.38
N LYS A 76 5.86 -12.26 -22.94
CA LYS A 76 5.68 -11.58 -24.24
C LYS A 76 4.38 -10.74 -24.33
N ILE A 77 3.95 -10.15 -23.22
CA ILE A 77 2.76 -9.30 -23.15
C ILE A 77 3.13 -7.87 -23.54
N ASN A 78 2.90 -7.52 -24.81
CA ASN A 78 3.39 -6.26 -25.41
C ASN A 78 2.29 -5.20 -25.61
N GLY A 79 1.02 -5.53 -25.35
CA GLY A 79 -0.07 -4.56 -25.41
C GLY A 79 -0.01 -3.49 -24.31
N PRO A 80 -0.94 -2.52 -24.30
CA PRO A 80 -1.01 -1.52 -23.25
C PRO A 80 -1.27 -2.14 -21.87
N LEU A 81 -0.95 -1.39 -20.81
CA LEU A 81 -1.33 -1.70 -19.43
C LEU A 81 -2.28 -0.59 -18.96
N PHE A 82 -3.52 -0.96 -18.65
CA PHE A 82 -4.47 -0.04 -18.05
C PHE A 82 -4.23 0.02 -16.55
N LEU A 83 -4.13 1.24 -16.02
CA LEU A 83 -3.93 1.51 -14.60
C LEU A 83 -5.15 2.23 -14.05
N GLY A 84 -5.65 1.75 -12.91
CA GLY A 84 -6.74 2.36 -12.16
C GLY A 84 -6.36 2.47 -10.70
N MET A 85 -6.90 3.48 -10.02
CA MET A 85 -6.72 3.71 -8.59
C MET A 85 -8.05 4.16 -7.97
N ASP A 86 -8.22 3.87 -6.68
CA ASP A 86 -9.35 4.36 -5.88
C ASP A 86 -9.04 5.77 -5.32
N THR A 87 -9.94 6.31 -4.50
CA THR A 87 -9.85 7.64 -3.86
C THR A 87 -8.81 7.73 -2.75
#